data_AF-A0A7X8EBE0-F1
#
_entry.id   AF-A0A7X8EBE0-F1
#
_cell.length_a   1.000
_cell.length_b   1.000
_cell.length_c   1.000
_cell.angle_alpha   90.00
_cell.angle_beta   90.00
_cell.angle_gamma   90.00
#
_symmetry.space_group_name_H-M   'P 1'
#
loop_
_entity.id
_entity.type
_entity.pdbx_description
1 polymer ?
#
loop_
_entity_poly.entity_id
_entity_poly.type
_entity_poly.pdbx_seq_one_letter_code
_entity_poly.pdbx_strand_id
1 'polypeptide(L)'
;MRRPEGKVVFTEGEINERIKCLAGEISKDYMDLQPVLIAVLRGAVYFLVDLTREMTIPHRIDFLAISSYGPGAQTGAVKITKDLEMDIHDQHVLVVEDIVDTGLTLHYLLRILKERG
;
A
#
# COMPACT_ATOMS: atom_id res chain seq x y z
N MET A 1 -5.31 18.06 -25.95
CA MET A 1 -4.70 17.49 -24.72
C MET A 1 -4.30 18.68 -23.84
N ARG A 2 -4.95 18.90 -22.70
CA ARG A 2 -4.58 19.99 -21.78
C ARG A 2 -3.21 19.64 -21.18
N ARG A 3 -2.26 20.57 -21.21
CA ARG A 3 -1.04 20.42 -20.40
C ARG A 3 -1.46 20.41 -18.93
N PRO A 4 -0.95 19.50 -18.11
CA PRO A 4 -1.28 19.49 -16.68
C PRO A 4 -0.86 20.82 -16.05
N GLU A 5 -1.77 21.42 -15.28
CA GLU A 5 -1.48 22.60 -14.47
C GLU A 5 -0.72 22.14 -13.23
N GLY A 6 0.59 22.40 -13.18
CA GLY A 6 1.43 22.01 -12.05
C GLY A 6 2.92 21.98 -12.40
N LYS A 7 3.77 21.99 -11.37
CA LYS A 7 5.20 21.72 -11.51
C LYS A 7 5.44 20.23 -11.33
N VAL A 8 6.33 19.65 -12.14
CA VAL A 8 6.81 18.29 -11.93
C VAL A 8 7.58 18.27 -10.60
N VAL A 9 7.13 17.43 -9.66
CA VAL A 9 7.78 17.26 -8.36
C VAL A 9 8.81 16.13 -8.42
N PHE A 10 8.46 15.04 -9.10
CA PHE A 10 9.34 13.91 -9.38
C PHE A 10 9.19 13.50 -10.84
N THR A 11 10.32 13.24 -11.48
CA THR A 11 10.42 12.62 -12.79
C THR A 11 10.18 11.11 -12.68
N GLU A 12 9.87 10.47 -13.80
CA GLU A 12 9.76 9.01 -13.88
C GLU A 12 11.05 8.30 -13.43
N GLY A 13 12.21 8.84 -13.79
CA GLY A 13 13.51 8.30 -13.39
C GLY A 13 13.72 8.33 -11.87
N GLU A 14 13.39 9.44 -11.21
CA GLU A 14 13.51 9.58 -9.75
C GLU A 14 12.58 8.62 -9.01
N ILE A 15 11.34 8.44 -9.51
CA ILE A 15 10.39 7.47 -8.93
C ILE A 15 10.93 6.04 -9.08
N ASN A 16 11.37 5.67 -10.29
CA ASN A 16 11.89 4.33 -10.56
C ASN A 16 13.15 4.01 -9.74
N GLU A 17 14.06 4.97 -9.59
CA GLU A 17 15.25 4.80 -8.75
C GLU A 17 14.87 4.58 -7.27
N ARG A 18 13.93 5.37 -6.75
CA ARG A 18 13.48 5.18 -5.36
C ARG A 18 12.77 3.85 -5.15
N ILE A 19 11.96 3.41 -6.12
CA ILE A 19 11.30 2.10 -6.09
C ILE A 19 12.33 0.98 -6.03
N LYS A 20 13.39 1.02 -6.85
CA LYS A 20 14.47 0.02 -6.85
C LYS A 20 15.17 -0.06 -5.49
N CYS A 21 15.50 1.09 -4.90
CA CYS A 21 16.11 1.12 -3.58
C CYS A 21 15.18 0.50 -2.53
N LEU A 22 13.91 0.90 -2.51
CA LEU A 22 12.92 0.39 -1.55
C LEU A 22 12.65 -1.10 -1.72
N ALA A 23 12.54 -1.58 -2.96
CA ALA A 23 12.36 -3.00 -3.25
C ALA A 23 13.56 -3.82 -2.76
N GLY A 24 14.79 -3.29 -2.91
CA GLY A 24 16.01 -3.91 -2.38
C GLY A 24 16.05 -3.94 -0.86
N GLU A 25 15.64 -2.85 -0.19
CA GLU A 25 15.49 -2.79 1.27
C GLU A 25 14.49 -3.84 1.76
N ILE A 26 13.28 -3.87 1.18
CA ILE A 26 12.23 -4.86 1.53
C ILE A 26 12.70 -6.30 1.25
N SER A 27 13.31 -6.56 0.11
CA SER A 27 13.77 -7.91 -0.26
C SER A 27 14.84 -8.42 0.70
N LYS A 28 15.67 -7.53 1.23
CA LYS A 28 16.66 -7.86 2.26
C LYS A 28 16.00 -8.11 3.61
N ASP A 29 15.08 -7.26 4.03
CA ASP A 29 14.43 -7.34 5.34
C ASP A 29 13.52 -8.58 5.47
N TYR A 30 12.95 -9.04 4.35
CA TYR A 30 12.09 -10.22 4.27
C TYR A 30 12.76 -11.40 3.55
N MET A 31 14.09 -11.48 3.60
CA MET A 31 14.85 -12.61 3.05
C MET A 31 14.36 -13.93 3.67
N ASP A 32 14.20 -14.96 2.83
CA ASP A 32 13.68 -16.28 3.20
C ASP A 32 12.23 -16.30 3.75
N LEU A 33 11.52 -15.18 3.66
CA LEU A 33 10.10 -15.05 3.99
C LEU A 33 9.26 -14.87 2.72
N GLN A 34 7.93 -15.00 2.87
CA GLN A 34 6.97 -14.75 1.80
C GLN A 34 5.90 -13.76 2.25
N PRO A 35 6.19 -12.46 2.27
CA PRO A 35 5.22 -11.47 2.76
C PRO A 35 3.98 -11.37 1.87
N VAL A 36 2.88 -10.91 2.48
CA VAL A 36 1.64 -10.51 1.81
C VAL A 36 1.62 -8.99 1.68
N LEU A 37 1.69 -8.49 0.45
CA LEU A 37 1.53 -7.08 0.14
C LEU A 37 0.04 -6.78 -0.03
N ILE A 38 -0.49 -5.90 0.82
CA ILE A 38 -1.88 -5.46 0.76
C ILE A 38 -1.91 -4.06 0.18
N ALA A 39 -2.36 -3.92 -1.06
CA ALA A 39 -2.53 -2.61 -1.68
C ALA A 39 -3.91 -2.03 -1.39
N VAL A 40 -3.93 -0.78 -0.91
CA VAL A 40 -5.17 -0.04 -0.68
C VAL A 40 -5.65 0.59 -1.99
N LEU A 41 -6.82 0.16 -2.46
CA LEU A 41 -7.38 0.62 -3.72
C LEU A 41 -7.87 2.07 -3.60
N ARG A 42 -7.71 2.89 -4.66
CA ARG A 42 -7.30 2.51 -6.03
C ARG A 42 -5.88 2.91 -6.42
N GLY A 43 -5.35 4.00 -5.87
CA GLY A 43 -4.15 4.64 -6.40
C GLY A 43 -2.85 3.87 -6.14
N ALA A 44 -2.79 3.09 -5.05
CA ALA A 44 -1.61 2.31 -4.68
C ALA A 44 -1.24 1.22 -5.71
N VAL A 45 -2.15 0.85 -6.62
CA VAL A 45 -1.94 -0.23 -7.60
C VAL A 45 -0.73 0.03 -8.49
N TYR A 46 -0.54 1.26 -8.96
CA TYR A 46 0.58 1.59 -9.86
C TYR A 46 1.92 1.41 -9.13
N PHE A 47 2.03 1.99 -7.93
CA PHE A 47 3.21 1.88 -7.09
C PHE A 47 3.47 0.41 -6.70
N LEU A 48 2.44 -0.35 -6.35
CA LEU A 48 2.56 -1.78 -6.04
C LEU A 48 3.12 -2.56 -7.24
N VAL A 49 2.62 -2.33 -8.46
CA VAL A 49 3.09 -3.06 -9.65
C VAL A 49 4.55 -2.77 -9.93
N ASP A 50 4.98 -1.51 -9.82
CA ASP A 50 6.37 -1.15 -10.06
C ASP A 50 7.29 -1.65 -8.93
N LEU A 51 6.82 -1.61 -7.68
CA LEU A 51 7.53 -2.18 -6.53
C LEU A 51 7.75 -3.69 -6.66
N THR A 52 6.68 -4.44 -6.95
CA THR A 52 6.70 -5.91 -7.01
C THR A 52 7.57 -6.45 -8.14
N ARG A 53 7.72 -5.70 -9.24
CA ARG A 53 8.64 -6.03 -10.35
C ARG A 53 10.12 -5.96 -9.95
N GLU A 54 10.47 -5.09 -9.01
CA GLU A 54 11.86 -4.88 -8.56
C GLU A 54 12.19 -5.73 -7.32
N MET A 55 11.19 -6.33 -6.66
CA MET A 55 11.41 -7.23 -5.52
C MET A 55 11.98 -8.57 -5.98
N THR A 56 12.97 -9.08 -5.22
CA THR A 56 13.70 -10.32 -5.56
C THR A 56 13.31 -11.52 -4.70
N ILE A 57 12.32 -11.36 -3.83
CA ILE A 57 11.79 -12.41 -2.94
C ILE A 57 10.38 -12.85 -3.39
N PRO A 58 9.99 -14.09 -3.09
CA PRO A 58 8.61 -14.51 -3.28
C PRO A 58 7.69 -13.66 -2.40
N HIS A 59 6.54 -13.27 -2.94
CA HIS A 59 5.54 -12.51 -2.21
C HIS A 59 4.15 -12.85 -2.74
N ARG A 60 3.12 -12.47 -1.97
CA ARG A 60 1.72 -12.58 -2.37
C ARG A 60 1.11 -11.18 -2.38
N ILE A 61 0.05 -11.00 -3.16
CA ILE A 61 -0.62 -9.71 -3.31
C ILE A 61 -2.10 -9.90 -2.99
N ASP A 62 -2.63 -9.01 -2.16
CA ASP A 62 -4.06 -8.86 -1.93
C ASP A 62 -4.45 -7.37 -2.01
N PHE A 63 -5.74 -7.11 -2.16
CA PHE A 63 -6.27 -5.77 -2.34
C PHE A 63 -7.39 -5.49 -1.35
N LEU A 64 -7.30 -4.35 -0.70
CA LEU A 64 -8.36 -3.82 0.15
C LEU A 64 -8.94 -2.56 -0.47
N ALA A 65 -10.27 -2.42 -0.49
CA ALA A 65 -10.90 -1.16 -0.87
C ALA A 65 -11.63 -0.55 0.32
N ILE A 66 -11.38 0.74 0.56
CA ILE A 66 -12.00 1.50 1.63
C ILE A 66 -12.74 2.72 1.10
N SER A 67 -13.78 3.15 1.80
CA SER A 67 -14.42 4.46 1.59
C SER A 67 -14.49 5.21 2.92
N SER A 68 -14.39 6.54 2.89
CA SER A 68 -14.59 7.35 4.09
C SER A 68 -16.02 7.19 4.62
N TYR A 69 -16.18 7.18 5.94
CA TYR A 69 -17.49 7.42 6.54
C TYR A 69 -17.80 8.92 6.47
N GLY A 70 -19.06 9.25 6.16
CA GLY A 70 -19.52 10.63 6.00
C GLY A 70 -19.54 11.45 7.30
N PRO A 71 -20.15 12.66 7.27
CA PRO A 71 -20.22 13.55 8.43
C PRO A 71 -20.79 12.83 9.67
N GLY A 72 -20.11 12.95 10.81
CA GLY A 72 -20.53 12.37 12.09
C GLY A 72 -19.84 11.07 12.48
N ALA A 73 -19.04 10.45 11.61
CA ALA A 73 -18.18 9.34 11.97
C ALA A 73 -16.89 9.81 12.67
N GLN A 74 -16.26 8.89 13.40
CA GLN A 74 -14.94 9.14 13.98
C GLN A 74 -13.96 9.54 12.88
N THR A 75 -13.18 10.60 13.11
CA THR A 75 -12.21 11.10 12.14
C THR A 75 -11.23 9.99 11.74
N GLY A 76 -11.09 9.74 10.44
CA GLY A 76 -10.24 8.68 9.91
C GLY A 76 -10.87 7.28 9.89
N ALA A 77 -12.09 7.10 10.41
CA ALA A 77 -12.79 5.84 10.28
C ALA A 77 -13.14 5.58 8.80
N VAL A 78 -12.97 4.32 8.37
CA VAL A 78 -13.23 3.90 7.00
C VAL A 78 -14.07 2.63 6.92
N LYS A 79 -14.94 2.58 5.92
CA LYS A 79 -15.75 1.41 5.58
C LYS A 79 -14.97 0.54 4.63
N ILE A 80 -14.80 -0.74 4.97
CA ILE A 80 -14.30 -1.73 4.01
C ILE A 80 -15.40 -2.00 2.97
N THR A 81 -15.05 -1.79 1.71
CA THR A 81 -15.93 -1.98 0.54
C THR A 81 -15.53 -3.20 -0.30
N LYS A 82 -14.26 -3.60 -0.23
CA LYS A 82 -13.74 -4.90 -0.64
C LYS A 82 -12.79 -5.34 0.46
N ASP A 83 -13.04 -6.53 1.01
CA ASP A 83 -12.19 -7.13 2.02
C ASP A 83 -11.09 -8.00 1.40
N LEU A 84 -10.13 -8.40 2.23
CA LEU A 84 -9.08 -9.37 1.87
C LEU A 84 -9.69 -10.71 1.48
N GLU A 85 -9.09 -11.36 0.49
CA GLU A 85 -9.42 -12.73 0.09
C GLU A 85 -8.51 -13.74 0.79
N MET A 86 -7.29 -13.33 1.14
CA MET A 86 -6.30 -14.15 1.80
C MET A 86 -6.41 -14.07 3.33
N ASP A 87 -6.19 -15.22 3.98
CA ASP A 87 -5.91 -15.24 5.41
C ASP A 87 -4.50 -14.71 5.67
N ILE A 88 -4.40 -13.79 6.62
CA ILE A 88 -3.17 -13.08 7.00
C ILE A 88 -2.68 -13.46 8.41
N HIS A 89 -3.32 -14.42 9.08
CA HIS A 89 -2.88 -14.92 10.38
C HIS A 89 -1.45 -15.48 10.32
N ASP A 90 -0.61 -15.10 11.29
CA ASP A 90 0.81 -15.45 11.35
C ASP A 90 1.61 -15.10 10.07
N GLN A 91 1.13 -14.14 9.25
CA GLN A 91 1.81 -13.69 8.05
C GLN A 91 2.57 -12.38 8.27
N HIS A 92 3.66 -12.23 7.54
CA HIS A 92 4.30 -10.93 7.37
C HIS A 92 3.49 -10.08 6.38
N VAL A 93 2.92 -8.98 6.86
CA VAL A 93 2.04 -8.11 6.06
C VAL A 93 2.71 -6.77 5.79
N LEU A 94 2.76 -6.36 4.52
CA LEU A 94 3.18 -5.02 4.10
C LEU A 94 1.98 -4.29 3.49
N VAL A 95 1.55 -3.20 4.11
CA VAL A 95 0.50 -2.34 3.55
C VAL A 95 1.12 -1.35 2.57
N VAL A 96 0.56 -1.27 1.37
CA VAL A 96 1.02 -0.40 0.28
C VAL A 96 -0.05 0.66 0.00
N GLU A 97 0.35 1.93 0.16
CA GLU A 97 -0.46 3.13 -0.06
C GLU A 97 0.22 4.03 -1.11
N ASP A 98 -0.56 4.84 -1.81
CA ASP A 98 -0.01 5.85 -2.74
C ASP A 98 0.47 7.10 -2.02
N ILE A 99 -0.29 7.58 -1.04
CA ILE A 99 0.03 8.77 -0.23
C ILE A 99 -0.44 8.56 1.21
N VAL A 100 0.43 8.95 2.15
CA VAL A 100 0.06 9.11 3.56
C VAL A 100 0.20 10.59 3.91
N ASP A 101 -0.93 11.23 4.20
CA ASP A 101 -0.99 12.62 4.69
C ASP A 101 -1.04 12.63 6.23
N THR A 102 -2.21 12.87 6.82
CA THR A 102 -2.39 12.85 8.29
C THR A 102 -2.18 11.47 8.94
N GLY A 103 -2.24 10.39 8.16
CA GLY A 103 -2.08 9.02 8.64
C GLY A 103 -3.27 8.44 9.42
N LEU A 104 -4.35 9.19 9.66
CA LEU A 104 -5.49 8.71 10.46
C LEU A 104 -6.18 7.50 9.82
N THR A 105 -6.42 7.54 8.51
CA THR A 105 -6.99 6.42 7.75
C THR A 105 -6.11 5.18 7.81
N LEU A 106 -4.81 5.34 7.55
CA LEU A 106 -3.84 4.24 7.60
C LEU A 106 -3.74 3.66 9.02
N HIS A 107 -3.74 4.51 10.04
CA HIS A 107 -3.72 4.07 11.43
C HIS A 107 -4.96 3.23 11.77
N TYR A 108 -6.15 3.68 11.37
CA TYR A 108 -7.39 2.92 11.57
C TYR A 108 -7.34 1.58 10.84
N LEU A 109 -6.86 1.58 9.59
CA LEU A 109 -6.71 0.36 8.80
C LEU A 109 -5.74 -0.64 9.46
N LEU A 110 -4.56 -0.16 9.87
CA LEU A 110 -3.55 -1.00 10.52
C LEU A 110 -4.07 -1.64 11.81
N ARG A 111 -4.96 -0.96 12.55
CA ARG A 111 -5.61 -1.57 13.71
C ARG A 111 -6.49 -2.75 13.32
N ILE A 112 -7.32 -2.59 12.28
CA ILE A 112 -8.18 -3.68 11.78
C ILE A 112 -7.34 -4.87 11.31
N LEU A 113 -6.27 -4.61 10.56
CA LEU A 113 -5.40 -5.67 10.06
C LEU A 113 -4.66 -6.40 11.19
N LYS A 114 -4.23 -5.68 12.23
CA LYS A 114 -3.60 -6.28 13.43
C LYS A 114 -4.56 -7.13 14.26
N GLU A 115 -5.85 -6.84 14.23
CA GLU A 115 -6.86 -7.67 14.92
C GLU A 115 -7.16 -8.98 14.17
N ARG A 116 -6.70 -9.09 12.91
CA ARG A 116 -6.93 -10.25 12.03
C ARG A 116 -5.69 -11.14 11.83
N GLY A 117 -4.51 -10.62 12.18
CA GLY A 117 -3.21 -11.24 11.96
C GLY A 117 -2.62 -11.82 13.23
#